data_AF-A0A6J5YTU4-F1
#
_entry.id   AF-A0A6J5YTU4-F1
#
_cell.length_a   1.000
_cell.length_b   1.000
_cell.length_c   1.000
_cell.angle_alpha   90.00
_cell.angle_beta   90.00
_cell.angle_gamma   90.00
#
_symmetry.space_group_name_H-M   'P 1'
#
loop_
_entity.id
_entity.type
_entity.pdbx_description
1 polymer ?
#
loop_
_entity_poly.entity_id
_entity_poly.type
_entity_poly.pdbx_seq_one_letter_code
_entity_poly.pdbx_strand_id
1 'polypeptide(L)'
;MAEKYAKPNAGVVVPLSASDVTLDYSSKLVTAQNLNYTLTLNPTKAASVTSTSLGPIGILANGAVIYNPYEGDGKTVAVTGNVYLTDSNGVKWGFLDVCNGHPGMGGMYHYHGMPPCVTSVIDKVGGPSHILGLAFDGFLIYGNKDINGKLVTSAQLDACNGITSPTPEFPAGIYHYVLTEEKSNRSTINCFAGTPTLTKGGGPQPGGMGPMPGMGGPQPGGMGPMPGMGGPQPGGMGPMASSTPEVKPAASPTPSYTTLYKAVKATQLVCQKGKVKKTVISKSCPSGSKKISSKTVTTFVETKVLVNP
;
A
#
# COMPACT_ATOMS: atom_id res chain seq x y z
N MET A 1 -12.00 1.30 -8.35
CA MET A 1 -11.75 0.81 -9.72
C MET A 1 -12.97 1.08 -10.57
N ALA A 2 -12.76 1.87 -11.62
CA ALA A 2 -13.73 2.13 -12.68
C ALA A 2 -13.91 0.90 -13.59
N GLU A 3 -14.92 0.93 -14.47
CA GLU A 3 -15.15 -0.11 -15.49
C GLU A 3 -14.22 0.04 -16.69
N LYS A 4 -13.90 1.29 -17.08
CA LYS A 4 -12.94 1.65 -18.12
C LYS A 4 -12.00 2.73 -17.61
N TYR A 5 -10.86 2.86 -18.31
CA TYR A 5 -9.90 3.93 -18.07
C TYR A 5 -9.51 4.59 -19.39
N ALA A 6 -9.18 5.88 -19.33
CA ALA A 6 -8.43 6.56 -20.37
C ALA A 6 -6.97 6.11 -20.27
N LYS A 7 -6.66 4.98 -20.91
CA LYS A 7 -5.37 4.31 -20.87
C LYS A 7 -4.37 5.08 -21.76
N PRO A 8 -3.15 5.36 -21.29
CA PRO A 8 -2.10 5.93 -22.12
C PRO A 8 -1.85 5.10 -23.39
N ASN A 9 -1.68 5.78 -24.52
CA ASN A 9 -1.25 5.18 -25.77
C ASN A 9 0.18 4.66 -25.67
N ALA A 10 0.57 3.74 -26.56
CA ALA A 10 1.92 3.19 -26.55
C ALA A 10 2.98 4.32 -26.67
N GLY A 11 3.96 4.32 -25.76
CA GLY A 11 5.02 5.34 -25.70
C GLY A 11 4.66 6.59 -24.89
N VAL A 12 3.40 6.76 -24.48
CA VAL A 12 2.99 7.84 -23.57
C VAL A 12 3.26 7.41 -22.12
N VAL A 13 4.15 8.12 -21.43
CA VAL A 13 4.43 7.90 -20.01
C VAL A 13 3.40 8.61 -19.13
N VAL A 14 3.13 9.88 -19.43
CA VAL A 14 2.14 10.70 -18.72
C VAL A 14 1.21 11.31 -19.76
N PRO A 15 -0.10 10.99 -19.76
CA PRO A 15 -1.03 11.59 -20.70
C PRO A 15 -1.32 13.04 -20.32
N LEU A 16 -1.21 13.96 -21.28
CA LEU A 16 -1.46 15.40 -21.07
C LEU A 16 -2.74 15.87 -21.77
N SER A 17 -3.26 15.06 -22.69
CA SER A 17 -4.40 15.40 -23.53
C SER A 17 -5.19 14.16 -23.97
N ALA A 18 -6.39 14.38 -24.51
CA ALA A 18 -7.24 13.30 -25.02
C ALA A 18 -6.62 12.50 -26.18
N SER A 19 -5.68 13.08 -26.94
CA SER A 19 -4.95 12.35 -28.00
C SER A 19 -3.91 11.37 -27.47
N ASP A 20 -3.54 11.49 -26.19
CA ASP A 20 -2.51 10.65 -25.56
C ASP A 20 -3.08 9.34 -25.00
N VAL A 21 -4.39 9.15 -25.08
CA VAL A 21 -5.11 8.06 -24.43
C VAL A 21 -6.09 7.37 -25.37
N THR A 22 -6.44 6.13 -25.03
CA THR A 22 -7.55 5.37 -25.61
C THR A 22 -8.37 4.72 -24.50
N LEU A 23 -9.66 4.49 -24.75
CA LEU A 23 -10.50 3.79 -23.78
C LEU A 23 -10.23 2.30 -23.83
N ASP A 24 -10.00 1.70 -22.66
CA ASP A 24 -9.95 0.25 -22.52
C ASP A 24 -10.62 -0.19 -21.22
N TYR A 25 -11.08 -1.44 -21.20
CA TYR A 25 -11.78 -2.01 -20.05
C TYR A 25 -10.81 -2.39 -18.94
N SER A 26 -11.18 -2.12 -17.70
CA SER A 26 -10.42 -2.51 -16.51
C SER A 26 -10.14 -4.01 -16.46
N SER A 27 -11.02 -4.84 -17.03
CA SER A 27 -10.81 -6.30 -17.13
C SER A 27 -9.63 -6.72 -18.02
N LYS A 28 -9.16 -5.83 -18.89
CA LYS A 28 -7.97 -6.01 -19.72
C LYS A 28 -6.74 -5.32 -19.14
N LEU A 29 -6.95 -4.26 -18.37
CA LEU A 29 -5.89 -3.43 -17.81
C LEU A 29 -5.43 -3.89 -16.43
N VAL A 30 -6.29 -4.55 -15.65
CA VAL A 30 -5.99 -4.97 -14.28
C VAL A 30 -5.96 -6.49 -14.19
N THR A 31 -4.91 -7.02 -13.60
CA THR A 31 -4.74 -8.45 -13.36
C THR A 31 -4.53 -8.73 -11.88
N ALA A 32 -4.89 -9.93 -11.43
CA ALA A 32 -4.63 -10.34 -10.06
C ALA A 32 -3.12 -10.40 -9.80
N GLN A 33 -2.67 -9.75 -8.72
CA GLN A 33 -1.26 -9.70 -8.34
C GLN A 33 -1.00 -10.66 -7.18
N ASN A 34 0.12 -11.39 -7.24
CA ASN A 34 0.64 -12.19 -6.14
C ASN A 34 1.77 -11.41 -5.47
N LEU A 35 1.43 -10.58 -4.50
CA LEU A 35 2.38 -9.74 -3.79
C LEU A 35 2.80 -10.41 -2.47
N ASN A 36 4.10 -10.54 -2.25
CA ASN A 36 4.66 -11.06 -1.01
C ASN A 36 5.69 -10.07 -0.48
N TYR A 37 5.38 -9.44 0.65
CA TYR A 37 6.24 -8.47 1.32
C TYR A 37 6.51 -8.94 2.75
N THR A 38 7.76 -8.82 3.18
CA THR A 38 8.14 -8.94 4.59
C THR A 38 8.32 -7.56 5.17
N LEU A 39 7.65 -7.27 6.27
CA LEU A 39 7.58 -5.94 6.88
C LEU A 39 7.87 -6.05 8.37
N THR A 40 8.53 -5.04 8.94
CA THR A 40 8.62 -4.90 10.40
C THR A 40 7.25 -4.53 10.95
N LEU A 41 6.86 -5.16 12.06
CA LEU A 41 5.66 -4.78 12.82
C LEU A 41 5.98 -3.76 13.93
N ASN A 42 7.26 -3.48 14.16
CA ASN A 42 7.75 -2.52 15.14
C ASN A 42 8.64 -1.49 14.44
N PRO A 43 8.07 -0.61 13.59
CA PRO A 43 8.84 0.39 12.88
C PRO A 43 9.44 1.40 13.85
N THR A 44 10.67 1.82 13.57
CA THR A 44 11.33 2.93 14.26
C THR A 44 11.71 3.98 13.25
N LYS A 45 11.63 5.26 13.63
CA LYS A 45 12.13 6.35 12.77
C LYS A 45 13.62 6.14 12.52
N ALA A 46 14.01 6.24 11.25
CA ALA A 46 15.40 6.23 10.85
C ALA A 46 16.06 7.59 11.15
N ALA A 47 17.39 7.61 11.23
CA ALA A 47 18.16 8.84 11.41
C ALA A 47 18.01 9.82 10.23
N SER A 48 17.68 9.30 9.05
CA SER A 48 17.39 10.06 7.83
C SER A 48 16.24 9.42 7.06
N VAL A 49 15.46 10.24 6.37
CA VAL A 49 14.36 9.76 5.52
C VAL A 49 14.91 9.09 4.26
N THR A 50 14.16 8.11 3.73
CA THR A 50 14.48 7.44 2.46
C THR A 50 13.49 7.86 1.39
N SER A 51 13.95 8.30 0.22
CA SER A 51 13.05 8.60 -0.90
C SER A 51 12.24 7.38 -1.32
N THR A 52 10.98 7.61 -1.68
CA THR A 52 10.14 6.57 -2.30
C THR A 52 10.61 6.24 -3.73
N SER A 53 10.16 5.10 -4.25
CA SER A 53 10.32 4.74 -5.66
C SER A 53 9.04 5.02 -6.45
N LEU A 54 9.09 4.89 -7.78
CA LEU A 54 7.89 4.88 -8.65
C LEU A 54 7.11 3.55 -8.61
N GLY A 55 7.48 2.64 -7.71
CA GLY A 55 6.77 1.40 -7.45
C GLY A 55 5.88 1.48 -6.21
N PRO A 56 5.32 0.32 -5.78
CA PRO A 56 4.54 0.23 -4.56
C PRO A 56 5.35 0.68 -3.34
N ILE A 57 4.73 1.47 -2.48
CA ILE A 57 5.33 1.95 -1.21
C ILE A 57 4.56 1.46 0.02
N GLY A 58 3.43 0.81 -0.18
CA GLY A 58 2.58 0.27 0.86
C GLY A 58 1.42 -0.53 0.29
N ILE A 59 0.68 -1.18 1.17
CA ILE A 59 -0.55 -1.91 0.85
C ILE A 59 -1.70 -1.40 1.71
N LEU A 60 -2.85 -1.16 1.08
CA LEU A 60 -4.06 -0.74 1.77
C LEU A 60 -4.92 -1.95 2.15
N ALA A 61 -5.88 -1.75 3.05
CA ALA A 61 -6.72 -2.80 3.61
C ALA A 61 -7.54 -3.60 2.56
N ASN A 62 -7.79 -3.02 1.39
CA ASN A 62 -8.46 -3.71 0.28
C ASN A 62 -7.51 -4.60 -0.56
N GLY A 63 -6.21 -4.57 -0.29
CA GLY A 63 -5.17 -5.34 -0.97
C GLY A 63 -4.57 -4.66 -2.21
N ALA A 64 -5.06 -3.47 -2.59
CA ALA A 64 -4.40 -2.64 -3.60
C ALA A 64 -3.24 -1.87 -2.96
N VAL A 65 -2.27 -1.49 -3.79
CA VAL A 65 -1.07 -0.81 -3.33
C VAL A 65 -1.20 0.70 -3.47
N ILE A 66 -0.45 1.42 -2.63
CA ILE A 66 -0.28 2.87 -2.72
C ILE A 66 1.09 3.14 -3.36
N TYR A 67 1.15 4.13 -4.24
CA TYR A 67 2.38 4.63 -4.87
C TYR A 67 2.69 6.01 -4.31
N ASN A 68 3.88 6.52 -4.66
CA ASN A 68 4.21 7.90 -4.34
C ASN A 68 3.32 8.88 -5.15
N PRO A 69 3.40 10.20 -4.89
CA PRO A 69 2.50 11.18 -5.53
C PRO A 69 2.71 11.37 -7.04
N TYR A 70 3.77 10.77 -7.60
CA TYR A 70 4.27 11.09 -8.94
C TYR A 70 3.93 10.01 -9.96
N GLU A 71 3.70 10.43 -11.19
CA GLU A 71 3.57 9.55 -12.35
C GLU A 71 4.94 9.03 -12.82
N GLY A 72 4.94 8.21 -13.87
CA GLY A 72 6.13 7.52 -14.38
C GLY A 72 7.32 8.41 -14.81
N ASP A 73 7.12 9.73 -14.96
CA ASP A 73 8.19 10.70 -15.23
C ASP A 73 8.94 11.19 -13.96
N GLY A 74 8.45 10.81 -12.78
CA GLY A 74 8.99 11.19 -11.47
C GLY A 74 8.79 12.67 -11.11
N LYS A 75 7.95 13.41 -11.84
CA LYS A 75 7.77 14.86 -11.64
C LYS A 75 6.31 15.28 -11.66
N THR A 76 5.50 14.70 -12.55
CA THR A 76 4.09 15.04 -12.66
C THR A 76 3.33 14.47 -11.47
N VAL A 77 2.65 15.34 -10.73
CA VAL A 77 1.80 14.92 -9.61
C VAL A 77 0.49 14.36 -10.17
N ALA A 78 0.30 13.05 -10.01
CA ALA A 78 -0.81 12.27 -10.57
C ALA A 78 -2.20 12.90 -10.35
N VAL A 79 -2.43 13.45 -9.15
CA VAL A 79 -3.74 13.97 -8.76
C VAL A 79 -4.01 15.41 -9.23
N THR A 80 -3.04 16.10 -9.86
CA THR A 80 -3.17 17.52 -10.26
C THR A 80 -3.76 17.73 -11.66
N GLY A 81 -3.69 16.71 -12.52
CA GLY A 81 -4.24 16.74 -13.86
C GLY A 81 -4.76 15.36 -14.23
N ASN A 82 -6.01 15.28 -14.67
CA ASN A 82 -6.61 14.03 -15.11
C ASN A 82 -7.12 14.19 -16.54
N VAL A 83 -6.78 13.25 -17.41
CA VAL A 83 -7.26 13.19 -18.78
C VAL A 83 -8.49 12.31 -18.84
N TYR A 84 -9.51 12.76 -19.58
CA TYR A 84 -10.77 12.03 -19.72
C TYR A 84 -11.08 11.75 -21.18
N LEU A 85 -11.68 10.58 -21.43
CA LEU A 85 -12.38 10.27 -22.67
C LEU A 85 -13.84 9.95 -22.36
N THR A 86 -14.73 10.37 -23.26
CA THR A 86 -16.17 10.08 -23.17
C THR A 86 -16.49 8.91 -24.08
N ASP A 87 -17.18 7.89 -23.58
CA ASP A 87 -17.64 6.78 -24.41
C ASP A 87 -18.94 7.09 -25.18
N SER A 88 -19.40 6.15 -26.02
CA SER A 88 -20.60 6.30 -26.84
C SER A 88 -21.89 6.55 -26.04
N ASN A 89 -21.89 6.24 -24.74
CA ASN A 89 -23.03 6.44 -23.85
C ASN A 89 -22.94 7.78 -23.10
N GLY A 90 -21.95 8.62 -23.40
CA GLY A 90 -21.72 9.90 -22.73
C GLY A 90 -21.01 9.79 -21.38
N VAL A 91 -20.49 8.61 -21.01
CA VAL A 91 -19.80 8.41 -19.73
C VAL A 91 -18.34 8.85 -19.85
N LYS A 92 -17.90 9.72 -18.95
CA LYS A 92 -16.50 10.17 -18.85
C LYS A 92 -15.66 9.18 -18.04
N TRP A 93 -14.57 8.71 -18.61
CA TRP A 93 -13.60 7.82 -17.98
C TRP A 93 -12.25 8.51 -17.89
N GLY A 94 -11.71 8.59 -16.68
CA GLY A 94 -10.43 9.25 -16.41
C GLY A 94 -9.24 8.31 -16.58
N PHE A 95 -8.06 8.90 -16.65
CA PHE A 95 -6.80 8.21 -16.44
C PHE A 95 -6.69 7.77 -14.97
N LEU A 96 -6.93 8.68 -14.02
CA LEU A 96 -7.25 8.35 -12.62
C LEU A 96 -8.76 8.15 -12.47
N ASP A 97 -9.18 7.15 -11.68
CA ASP A 97 -10.58 7.00 -11.29
C ASP A 97 -10.95 7.89 -10.10
N VAL A 98 -12.24 7.88 -9.75
CA VAL A 98 -12.81 8.61 -8.60
C VAL A 98 -12.23 8.19 -7.24
N CYS A 99 -11.52 7.06 -7.19
CA CYS A 99 -10.84 6.56 -6.00
C CYS A 99 -9.38 7.02 -5.95
N ASN A 100 -8.95 7.96 -6.81
CA ASN A 100 -7.56 8.43 -6.95
C ASN A 100 -6.57 7.32 -7.33
N GLY A 101 -7.00 6.32 -8.10
CA GLY A 101 -6.11 5.26 -8.57
C GLY A 101 -6.33 4.88 -10.03
N HIS A 102 -5.34 4.18 -10.59
CA HIS A 102 -5.36 3.72 -11.97
C HIS A 102 -4.58 2.42 -12.19
N PRO A 103 -4.82 1.70 -13.30
CA PRO A 103 -4.03 0.54 -13.68
C PRO A 103 -2.62 0.94 -14.14
N GLY A 104 -1.60 0.37 -13.51
CA GLY A 104 -0.21 0.51 -13.93
C GLY A 104 0.25 -0.56 -14.91
N MET A 105 1.51 -0.43 -15.32
CA MET A 105 2.20 -1.47 -16.09
C MET A 105 2.20 -2.80 -15.32
N GLY A 106 2.00 -3.92 -16.03
CA GLY A 106 1.85 -5.25 -15.40
C GLY A 106 0.48 -5.52 -14.76
N GLY A 107 -0.46 -4.59 -14.91
CA GLY A 107 -1.85 -4.73 -14.48
C GLY A 107 -2.09 -4.53 -12.99
N MET A 108 -1.16 -3.86 -12.31
CA MET A 108 -1.26 -3.52 -10.90
C MET A 108 -2.06 -2.23 -10.75
N TYR A 109 -3.28 -2.33 -10.24
CA TYR A 109 -4.05 -1.16 -9.84
C TYR A 109 -3.44 -0.56 -8.57
N HIS A 110 -3.20 0.75 -8.59
CA HIS A 110 -2.55 1.47 -7.50
C HIS A 110 -3.15 2.86 -7.30
N TYR A 111 -2.92 3.43 -6.12
CA TYR A 111 -3.40 4.76 -5.74
C TYR A 111 -2.27 5.79 -5.76
N HIS A 112 -2.59 7.02 -6.13
CA HIS A 112 -1.71 8.20 -5.99
C HIS A 112 -2.33 9.30 -5.12
N GLY A 113 -3.36 8.96 -4.34
CA GLY A 113 -3.97 9.87 -3.38
C GLY A 113 -4.77 9.09 -2.36
N MET A 114 -5.30 9.77 -1.34
CA MET A 114 -6.23 9.14 -0.40
C MET A 114 -7.45 8.57 -1.17
N PRO A 115 -7.74 7.27 -1.06
CA PRO A 115 -8.82 6.66 -1.83
C PRO A 115 -10.17 6.76 -1.10
N PRO A 116 -11.08 7.69 -1.50
CA PRO A 116 -12.39 7.84 -0.85
C PRO A 116 -13.22 6.55 -0.88
N CYS A 117 -13.01 5.70 -1.89
CA CYS A 117 -13.68 4.41 -2.02
C CYS A 117 -13.27 3.37 -0.96
N VAL A 118 -12.15 3.58 -0.28
CA VAL A 118 -11.70 2.72 0.83
C VAL A 118 -11.99 3.40 2.16
N THR A 119 -11.66 4.69 2.30
CA THR A 119 -11.92 5.43 3.54
C THR A 119 -13.41 5.51 3.86
N SER A 120 -14.31 5.60 2.88
CA SER A 120 -15.77 5.56 3.13
C SER A 120 -16.29 4.22 3.66
N VAL A 121 -15.53 3.14 3.53
CA VAL A 121 -15.87 1.82 4.07
C VAL A 121 -15.29 1.63 5.48
N ILE A 122 -14.10 2.17 5.73
CA ILE A 122 -13.38 2.01 6.98
C ILE A 122 -13.81 3.08 8.01
N ASP A 123 -13.89 4.33 7.57
CA ASP A 123 -14.16 5.47 8.43
C ASP A 123 -15.67 5.73 8.52
N LYS A 124 -16.14 6.08 9.72
CA LYS A 124 -17.51 6.57 9.90
C LYS A 124 -17.62 8.01 9.42
N VAL A 125 -18.78 8.38 8.88
CA VAL A 125 -19.09 9.77 8.52
C VAL A 125 -18.92 10.67 9.75
N GLY A 126 -18.11 11.74 9.61
CA GLY A 126 -17.76 12.66 10.70
C GLY A 126 -16.82 12.09 11.78
N GLY A 127 -16.46 10.81 11.70
CA GLY A 127 -15.56 10.15 12.65
C GLY A 127 -14.08 10.30 12.30
N PRO A 128 -13.20 9.82 13.20
CA PRO A 128 -11.76 9.78 12.97
C PRO A 128 -11.40 8.83 11.82
N SER A 129 -10.21 9.01 11.26
CA SER A 129 -9.65 8.02 10.35
C SER A 129 -9.11 6.83 11.13
N HIS A 130 -9.33 5.65 10.56
CA HIS A 130 -8.84 4.37 11.07
C HIS A 130 -7.71 3.85 10.20
N ILE A 131 -7.10 2.72 10.62
CA ILE A 131 -6.00 2.08 9.87
C ILE A 131 -6.47 1.79 8.44
N LEU A 132 -5.86 2.49 7.48
CA LEU A 132 -6.13 2.35 6.05
C LEU A 132 -5.17 1.36 5.39
N GLY A 133 -3.95 1.24 5.89
CA GLY A 133 -2.92 0.38 5.32
C GLY A 133 -1.60 0.39 6.09
N LEU A 134 -0.59 -0.19 5.46
CA LEU A 134 0.77 -0.34 5.98
C LEU A 134 1.78 0.09 4.91
N ALA A 135 2.69 0.99 5.27
CA ALA A 135 3.81 1.39 4.44
C ALA A 135 4.96 0.36 4.53
N PHE A 136 5.84 0.33 3.54
CA PHE A 136 6.89 -0.68 3.45
C PHE A 136 8.07 -0.48 4.42
N ASP A 137 8.09 0.61 5.16
CA ASP A 137 8.95 0.82 6.33
C ASP A 137 8.29 0.41 7.65
N GLY A 138 7.08 -0.16 7.59
CA GLY A 138 6.36 -0.72 8.72
C GLY A 138 5.42 0.26 9.43
N PHE A 139 5.41 1.54 9.06
CA PHE A 139 4.48 2.50 9.68
C PHE A 139 3.07 2.38 9.09
N LEU A 140 2.08 2.58 9.95
CA LEU A 140 0.67 2.56 9.57
C LEU A 140 0.30 3.77 8.70
N ILE A 141 -0.69 3.58 7.85
CA ILE A 141 -1.26 4.59 6.96
C ILE A 141 -2.70 4.85 7.41
N TYR A 142 -3.06 6.11 7.55
CA TYR A 142 -4.39 6.59 7.92
C TYR A 142 -4.93 7.57 6.87
N GLY A 143 -6.25 7.78 6.89
CA GLY A 143 -6.89 8.90 6.19
C GLY A 143 -6.64 10.24 6.91
N ASN A 144 -7.21 11.32 6.35
CA ASN A 144 -6.93 12.70 6.73
C ASN A 144 -7.71 13.23 7.94
N LYS A 145 -8.26 12.38 8.83
CA LYS A 145 -9.02 12.83 10.00
C LYS A 145 -8.37 12.42 11.31
N ASP A 146 -8.19 13.38 12.21
CA ASP A 146 -7.67 13.15 13.56
C ASP A 146 -8.64 12.37 14.45
N ILE A 147 -8.24 12.08 15.69
CA ILE A 147 -9.04 11.33 16.67
C ILE A 147 -10.44 11.92 16.96
N ASN A 148 -10.65 13.21 16.67
CA ASN A 148 -11.91 13.92 16.85
C ASN A 148 -12.68 14.08 15.53
N GLY A 149 -12.22 13.48 14.43
CA GLY A 149 -12.82 13.59 13.11
C GLY A 149 -12.49 14.89 12.37
N LYS A 150 -11.56 15.71 12.89
CA LYS A 150 -11.17 16.96 12.24
C LYS A 150 -10.12 16.69 11.16
N LEU A 151 -10.22 17.44 10.07
CA LEU A 151 -9.25 17.40 8.98
C LEU A 151 -7.82 17.72 9.46
N VAL A 152 -6.88 16.85 9.10
CA VAL A 152 -5.43 17.03 9.21
C VAL A 152 -4.90 17.59 7.89
N THR A 153 -4.25 18.75 7.93
CA THR A 153 -3.68 19.41 6.75
C THR A 153 -2.19 19.11 6.60
N SER A 154 -1.63 19.25 5.40
CA SER A 154 -0.18 19.02 5.18
C SER A 154 0.74 19.91 6.00
N ALA A 155 0.25 21.05 6.50
CA ALA A 155 0.99 21.94 7.41
C ALA A 155 1.25 21.30 8.79
N GLN A 156 0.45 20.31 9.18
CA GLN A 156 0.61 19.56 10.43
C GLN A 156 1.48 18.30 10.25
N LEU A 157 1.78 17.93 9.00
CA LEU A 157 2.50 16.73 8.64
C LEU A 157 3.98 17.06 8.40
N ASP A 158 4.85 16.12 8.76
CA ASP A 158 6.26 16.19 8.43
C ASP A 158 6.52 16.07 6.92
N ALA A 159 7.80 16.18 6.53
CA ALA A 159 8.22 16.14 5.14
C ALA A 159 7.87 14.84 4.40
N CYS A 160 7.56 13.75 5.12
CA CYS A 160 7.17 12.44 4.56
C CYS A 160 5.67 12.18 4.61
N ASN A 161 4.86 13.21 4.93
CA ASN A 161 3.42 13.09 5.11
C ASN A 161 3.01 12.31 6.37
N GLY A 162 3.86 12.28 7.40
CA GLY A 162 3.56 11.63 8.68
C GLY A 162 3.37 12.60 9.85
N ILE A 163 2.80 12.08 10.93
CA ILE A 163 2.57 12.81 12.18
C ILE A 163 2.63 11.83 13.36
N THR A 164 3.02 12.33 14.55
CA THR A 164 2.79 11.61 15.80
C THR A 164 1.55 12.19 16.48
N SER A 165 0.47 11.41 16.52
CA SER A 165 -0.78 11.83 17.17
C SER A 165 -1.62 10.61 17.60
N PRO A 166 -2.59 10.79 18.52
CA PRO A 166 -3.57 9.76 18.86
C PRO A 166 -4.40 9.31 17.66
N THR A 167 -4.66 8.00 17.61
CA THR A 167 -5.59 7.37 16.65
C THR A 167 -6.59 6.50 17.42
N PRO A 168 -7.70 6.06 16.80
CA PRO A 168 -8.66 5.20 17.48
C PRO A 168 -8.05 3.91 18.01
N GLU A 169 -7.08 3.33 17.30
CA GLU A 169 -6.39 2.11 17.68
C GLU A 169 -5.22 2.37 18.64
N PHE A 170 -4.66 3.58 18.63
CA PHE A 170 -3.54 3.99 19.49
C PHE A 170 -3.83 5.33 20.19
N PRO A 171 -4.63 5.34 21.27
CA PRO A 171 -5.01 6.57 21.95
C PRO A 171 -3.84 7.32 22.62
N ALA A 172 -2.75 6.60 22.94
CA ALA A 172 -1.52 7.20 23.46
C ALA A 172 -0.70 7.92 22.37
N GLY A 173 -1.04 7.71 21.09
CA GLY A 173 -0.38 8.27 19.94
C GLY A 173 0.77 7.42 19.41
N ILE A 174 0.87 7.39 18.08
CA ILE A 174 1.93 6.73 17.34
C ILE A 174 2.34 7.61 16.16
N TYR A 175 3.55 7.40 15.66
CA TYR A 175 3.88 7.92 14.34
C TYR A 175 3.16 7.11 13.26
N HIS A 176 2.50 7.80 12.34
CA HIS A 176 1.81 7.21 11.21
C HIS A 176 1.79 8.17 10.02
N TYR A 177 1.63 7.62 8.83
CA TYR A 177 1.40 8.40 7.62
C TYR A 177 -0.06 8.80 7.47
N VAL A 178 -0.28 9.97 6.91
CA VAL A 178 -1.59 10.50 6.58
C VAL A 178 -1.67 10.68 5.07
N LEU A 179 -2.65 10.03 4.43
CA LEU A 179 -2.99 10.36 3.04
C LEU A 179 -3.92 11.57 3.05
N THR A 180 -3.59 12.59 2.26
CA THR A 180 -4.39 13.82 2.22
C THR A 180 -5.28 13.88 0.98
N GLU A 181 -6.25 14.80 0.99
CA GLU A 181 -7.03 15.16 -0.19
C GLU A 181 -6.37 16.24 -1.05
N GLU A 182 -5.15 16.67 -0.69
CA GLU A 182 -4.48 17.76 -1.39
C GLU A 182 -4.12 17.37 -2.81
N LYS A 183 -4.35 18.28 -3.75
CA LYS A 183 -3.92 18.15 -5.14
C LYS A 183 -2.49 18.67 -5.27
N SER A 184 -1.56 17.99 -4.62
CA SER A 184 -0.14 18.33 -4.57
C SER A 184 0.72 17.07 -4.39
N ASN A 185 2.04 17.24 -4.30
CA ASN A 185 2.96 16.17 -3.92
C ASN A 185 2.80 15.72 -2.44
N ARG A 186 1.78 16.22 -1.73
CA ARG A 186 1.37 15.77 -0.39
C ARG A 186 0.13 14.87 -0.42
N SER A 187 -0.31 14.45 -1.60
CA SER A 187 -1.45 13.53 -1.79
C SER A 187 -1.18 12.12 -1.23
N THR A 188 0.08 11.67 -1.26
CA THR A 188 0.53 10.41 -0.64
C THR A 188 1.89 10.58 0.03
N ILE A 189 2.43 9.46 0.53
CA ILE A 189 3.75 9.35 1.15
C ILE A 189 4.83 9.58 0.08
N ASN A 190 5.63 10.63 0.27
CA ASN A 190 6.70 11.04 -0.62
C ASN A 190 8.09 10.54 -0.17
N CYS A 191 8.27 10.21 1.12
CA CYS A 191 9.45 9.54 1.65
C CYS A 191 9.08 8.58 2.79
N PHE A 192 9.96 7.62 3.07
CA PHE A 192 9.88 6.77 4.25
C PHE A 192 10.64 7.42 5.42
N ALA A 193 9.97 7.61 6.55
CA ALA A 193 10.53 8.01 7.83
C ALA A 193 11.18 6.83 8.58
N GLY A 194 10.81 5.58 8.27
CA GLY A 194 11.46 4.38 8.79
C GLY A 194 12.52 3.81 7.83
N THR A 195 12.91 2.55 8.08
CA THR A 195 13.78 1.80 7.17
C THR A 195 12.92 0.86 6.33
N PRO A 196 12.77 1.09 5.01
CA PRO A 196 11.93 0.25 4.17
C PRO A 196 12.50 -1.16 4.05
N THR A 197 11.68 -2.18 4.33
CA THR A 197 12.06 -3.59 4.18
C THR A 197 11.75 -4.05 2.76
N LEU A 198 12.48 -3.52 1.78
CA LEU A 198 12.33 -3.95 0.39
C LEU A 198 13.06 -5.27 0.21
N THR A 199 12.38 -6.39 0.42
CA THR A 199 12.89 -7.68 -0.07
C THR A 199 12.89 -7.66 -1.60
N LYS A 200 14.00 -8.11 -2.18
CA LYS A 200 14.36 -8.17 -3.63
C LYS A 200 13.38 -8.95 -4.55
N GLY A 201 12.12 -9.17 -4.17
CA GLY A 201 11.26 -10.23 -4.72
C GLY A 201 9.84 -9.87 -5.14
N GLY A 202 9.54 -8.61 -5.50
CA GLY A 202 8.18 -8.20 -5.86
C GLY A 202 8.06 -7.40 -7.17
N GLY A 203 8.09 -8.08 -8.32
CA GLY A 203 7.74 -7.50 -9.64
C GLY A 203 8.74 -6.50 -10.22
N PRO A 204 8.77 -6.30 -11.55
CA PRO A 204 9.73 -5.38 -12.16
C PRO A 204 9.53 -3.97 -11.63
N GLN A 205 10.55 -3.43 -10.98
CA GLN A 205 10.70 -1.98 -10.81
C GLN A 205 10.58 -1.34 -12.21
N PRO A 206 9.61 -0.46 -12.47
CA PRO A 206 9.66 0.43 -13.61
C PRO A 206 10.74 1.49 -13.30
N GLY A 207 11.99 1.09 -13.45
CA GLY A 207 13.16 1.92 -13.13
C GLY A 207 14.45 1.40 -13.73
N GLY A 208 14.36 0.48 -14.69
CA GLY A 208 15.49 -0.06 -15.45
C GLY A 208 15.43 0.34 -16.92
N MET A 209 15.25 1.62 -17.24
CA MET A 209 15.83 2.12 -18.49
C MET A 209 17.34 2.09 -18.29
N GLY A 210 17.95 0.94 -18.62
CA GLY A 210 19.39 0.85 -18.77
C GLY A 210 19.88 1.91 -19.75
N PRO A 211 21.15 2.35 -19.65
CA PRO A 211 21.71 3.32 -20.58
C PRO A 211 21.58 2.80 -22.01
N MET A 212 21.03 3.63 -22.90
CA MET A 212 21.00 3.34 -24.34
C MET A 212 22.44 3.05 -24.83
N PRO A 213 22.67 1.98 -25.60
CA PRO A 213 23.98 1.73 -26.20
C PRO A 213 24.25 2.78 -27.28
N GLY A 214 25.32 3.55 -27.13
CA GLY A 214 25.91 4.32 -28.23
C GLY A 214 26.29 5.75 -27.90
N MET A 215 27.36 5.94 -27.13
CA MET A 215 28.32 7.02 -27.35
C MET A 215 29.60 6.67 -26.59
N GLY A 216 30.56 6.10 -27.33
CA GLY A 216 31.86 5.71 -26.80
C GLY A 216 32.75 6.92 -26.50
N GLY A 217 33.47 6.83 -25.39
CA GLY A 217 34.60 7.68 -25.02
C GLY A 217 35.40 6.99 -23.91
N PRO A 218 36.73 6.88 -24.00
CA PRO A 218 37.50 5.94 -23.19
C PRO A 218 37.79 6.49 -21.77
N GLN A 219 37.73 5.58 -20.79
CA GLN A 219 38.28 5.81 -19.45
C GLN A 219 39.54 4.94 -19.27
N PRO A 220 40.69 5.49 -18.83
CA PRO A 220 41.86 4.68 -18.53
C PRO A 220 41.82 4.13 -17.09
N GLY A 221 41.86 2.80 -16.99
CA GLY A 221 42.87 2.01 -16.27
C GLY A 221 43.19 2.29 -14.80
N GLY A 222 43.13 1.22 -13.98
CA GLY A 222 43.81 1.16 -12.68
C GLY A 222 43.50 -0.11 -11.87
N MET A 223 44.25 -1.19 -12.14
CA MET A 223 44.22 -2.48 -11.44
C MET A 223 44.97 -2.44 -10.09
N GLY A 224 44.60 -3.32 -9.15
CA GLY A 224 45.52 -3.81 -8.10
C GLY A 224 44.88 -4.36 -6.80
N PRO A 225 45.20 -5.59 -6.32
CA PRO A 225 44.45 -6.30 -5.25
C PRO A 225 45.23 -6.62 -3.93
N MET A 226 44.49 -6.75 -2.80
CA MET A 226 44.59 -7.66 -1.60
C MET A 226 45.96 -7.97 -0.88
N PRO A 227 46.04 -8.73 0.26
CA PRO A 227 45.26 -8.87 1.52
C PRO A 227 46.12 -9.10 2.83
N GLY A 228 45.47 -9.33 3.99
CA GLY A 228 46.01 -10.03 5.21
C GLY A 228 46.32 -9.12 6.41
N MET A 229 46.39 -9.53 7.70
CA MET A 229 46.08 -10.72 8.50
C MET A 229 46.38 -10.33 9.99
N GLY A 230 45.72 -10.96 10.97
CA GLY A 230 46.31 -11.21 12.32
C GLY A 230 45.96 -10.27 13.50
N GLY A 231 45.42 -10.84 14.59
CA GLY A 231 45.33 -10.22 15.94
C GLY A 231 46.71 -10.10 16.64
N PRO A 232 46.82 -9.87 17.98
CA PRO A 232 46.01 -10.48 19.06
C PRO A 232 45.65 -9.56 20.27
N GLN A 233 44.85 -10.09 21.21
CA GLN A 233 44.63 -9.63 22.60
C GLN A 233 45.49 -10.49 23.55
N PRO A 234 45.84 -10.07 24.80
CA PRO A 234 44.99 -10.46 25.96
C PRO A 234 45.12 -9.62 27.28
N GLY A 235 44.22 -9.93 28.25
CA GLY A 235 44.33 -9.65 29.70
C GLY A 235 43.37 -8.57 30.21
N GLY A 236 42.60 -8.68 31.31
CA GLY A 236 42.46 -9.61 32.43
C GLY A 236 42.03 -8.81 33.70
N MET A 237 41.36 -9.46 34.68
CA MET A 237 40.80 -8.93 35.98
C MET A 237 39.36 -8.38 35.87
N GLY A 238 38.34 -8.68 36.69
CA GLY A 238 38.12 -9.33 37.98
C GLY A 238 36.77 -8.78 38.53
N PRO A 239 35.97 -9.48 39.35
CA PRO A 239 34.53 -9.24 39.44
C PRO A 239 34.13 -8.20 40.51
N MET A 240 33.16 -7.34 40.19
CA MET A 240 32.40 -6.57 41.18
C MET A 240 30.93 -6.99 41.13
N ALA A 241 30.42 -7.46 42.27
CA ALA A 241 29.01 -7.71 42.49
C ALA A 241 28.26 -6.38 42.57
N SER A 242 27.28 -6.19 41.68
CA SER A 242 26.27 -5.14 41.79
C SER A 242 24.90 -5.81 41.83
N SER A 243 24.21 -5.63 42.94
CA SER A 243 22.84 -6.09 43.15
C SER A 243 21.88 -5.23 42.33
N THR A 244 21.45 -5.74 41.17
CA THR A 244 20.31 -5.19 40.44
C THR A 244 19.00 -5.67 41.08
N PRO A 245 18.02 -4.78 41.31
CA PRO A 245 16.67 -5.22 41.67
C PRO A 245 16.06 -5.96 40.48
N GLU A 246 15.58 -7.17 40.73
CA GLU A 246 14.87 -8.00 39.75
C GLU A 246 13.53 -7.33 39.41
N VAL A 247 13.48 -6.66 38.25
CA VAL A 247 12.22 -6.12 37.70
C VAL A 247 11.39 -7.31 37.25
N LYS A 248 10.26 -7.55 37.93
CA LYS A 248 9.23 -8.50 37.46
C LYS A 248 8.94 -8.21 35.98
N PRO A 249 8.93 -9.23 35.10
CA PRO A 249 8.51 -9.03 33.71
C PRO A 249 7.11 -8.44 33.72
N ALA A 250 6.96 -7.25 33.14
CA ALA A 250 5.64 -6.74 32.80
C ALA A 250 4.97 -7.79 31.90
N ALA A 251 3.71 -8.13 32.20
CA ALA A 251 2.94 -9.04 31.37
C ALA A 251 3.04 -8.58 29.91
N SER A 252 3.48 -9.47 29.01
CA SER A 252 3.52 -9.18 27.58
C SER A 252 2.14 -8.66 27.16
N PRO A 253 2.05 -7.55 26.42
CA PRO A 253 0.77 -7.03 25.97
C PRO A 253 0.06 -8.14 25.21
N THR A 254 -1.20 -8.40 25.58
CA THR A 254 -2.03 -9.33 24.82
C THR A 254 -2.18 -8.73 23.42
N PRO A 255 -1.81 -9.44 22.35
CA PRO A 255 -1.92 -8.91 21.00
C PRO A 255 -3.35 -8.44 20.75
N SER A 256 -3.49 -7.16 20.40
CA SER A 256 -4.72 -6.61 19.89
C SER A 256 -4.87 -7.05 18.44
N TYR A 257 -6.09 -7.29 17.97
CA TYR A 257 -6.32 -7.59 16.56
C TYR A 257 -7.27 -6.54 15.98
N THR A 258 -6.86 -5.87 14.90
CA THR A 258 -7.77 -5.06 14.11
C THR A 258 -8.34 -5.93 12.99
N THR A 259 -9.66 -5.93 12.86
CA THR A 259 -10.34 -6.65 11.80
C THR A 259 -10.37 -5.79 10.53
N LEU A 260 -9.62 -6.19 9.52
CA LEU A 260 -9.76 -5.66 8.17
C LEU A 260 -10.80 -6.47 7.41
N TYR A 261 -11.79 -5.80 6.83
CA TYR A 261 -12.80 -6.44 5.99
C TYR A 261 -12.43 -6.29 4.53
N LYS A 262 -12.13 -7.40 3.86
CA LYS A 262 -11.94 -7.43 2.40
C LYS A 262 -13.25 -7.83 1.73
N ALA A 263 -13.86 -6.93 0.97
CA ALA A 263 -14.95 -7.29 0.08
C ALA A 263 -14.44 -8.25 -1.01
N VAL A 264 -14.92 -9.50 -1.00
CA VAL A 264 -14.62 -10.50 -2.02
C VAL A 264 -15.89 -10.92 -2.73
N LYS A 265 -15.82 -11.08 -4.05
CA LYS A 265 -16.88 -11.73 -4.81
C LYS A 265 -16.81 -13.23 -4.49
N ALA A 266 -17.88 -13.76 -3.92
CA ALA A 266 -18.02 -15.17 -3.61
C ALA A 266 -19.27 -15.75 -4.28
N THR A 267 -19.28 -17.07 -4.45
CA THR A 267 -20.45 -17.77 -4.98
C THR A 267 -21.33 -18.24 -3.84
N GLN A 268 -22.56 -17.72 -3.79
CA GLN A 268 -23.62 -18.26 -2.95
C GLN A 268 -24.34 -19.38 -3.70
N LEU A 269 -24.42 -20.55 -3.08
CA LEU A 269 -25.14 -21.71 -3.56
C LEU A 269 -26.36 -21.98 -2.68
N VAL A 270 -27.49 -22.33 -3.29
CA VAL A 270 -28.58 -22.98 -2.57
C VAL A 270 -28.45 -24.49 -2.81
N CYS A 271 -28.23 -25.25 -1.76
CA CYS A 271 -28.01 -26.69 -1.78
C CYS A 271 -29.19 -27.40 -1.11
N GLN A 272 -29.65 -28.52 -1.66
CA GLN A 272 -30.77 -29.29 -1.12
C GLN A 272 -30.34 -30.73 -0.80
N LYS A 273 -30.69 -31.21 0.39
CA LYS A 273 -30.54 -32.61 0.80
C LYS A 273 -31.89 -33.11 1.31
N GLY A 274 -32.49 -34.05 0.58
CA GLY A 274 -33.88 -34.45 0.83
C GLY A 274 -34.85 -33.27 0.67
N LYS A 275 -35.67 -33.00 1.69
CA LYS A 275 -36.60 -31.86 1.73
C LYS A 275 -35.98 -30.56 2.26
N VAL A 276 -34.74 -30.58 2.76
CA VAL A 276 -34.09 -29.42 3.39
C VAL A 276 -33.25 -28.65 2.38
N LYS A 277 -33.47 -27.34 2.28
CA LYS A 277 -32.64 -26.41 1.51
C LYS A 277 -31.76 -25.59 2.45
N LYS A 278 -30.49 -25.43 2.10
CA LYS A 278 -29.50 -24.64 2.84
C LYS A 278 -28.71 -23.74 1.88
N THR A 279 -28.52 -22.50 2.28
CA THR A 279 -27.67 -21.55 1.57
C THR A 279 -26.24 -21.65 2.10
N VAL A 280 -25.25 -21.72 1.21
CA VAL A 280 -23.82 -21.77 1.57
C VAL A 280 -22.99 -20.87 0.67
N ILE A 281 -21.87 -20.34 1.18
CA ILE A 281 -20.86 -19.63 0.37
C ILE A 281 -19.72 -20.60 0.10
N SER A 282 -19.67 -21.17 -1.10
CA SER A 282 -18.67 -22.18 -1.46
C SER A 282 -18.61 -22.40 -2.97
N LYS A 283 -17.54 -23.06 -3.45
CA LYS A 283 -17.42 -23.48 -4.86
C LYS A 283 -18.33 -24.68 -5.20
N SER A 284 -18.73 -25.47 -4.21
CA SER A 284 -19.52 -26.70 -4.39
C SER A 284 -20.42 -27.00 -3.20
N CYS A 285 -21.59 -27.60 -3.44
CA CYS A 285 -22.48 -28.04 -2.36
C CYS A 285 -21.84 -29.12 -1.47
N PRO A 286 -22.23 -29.21 -0.18
CA PRO A 286 -21.77 -30.27 0.70
C PRO A 286 -22.12 -31.67 0.16
N SER A 287 -21.28 -32.66 0.47
CA SER A 287 -21.47 -34.04 0.01
C SER A 287 -22.88 -34.57 0.32
N GLY A 288 -23.50 -35.19 -0.68
CA GLY A 288 -24.88 -35.67 -0.63
C GLY A 288 -25.97 -34.59 -0.75
N SER A 289 -25.63 -33.36 -1.17
CA SER A 289 -26.59 -32.28 -1.44
C SER A 289 -26.55 -31.86 -2.92
N LYS A 290 -27.72 -31.64 -3.54
CA LYS A 290 -27.85 -31.17 -4.92
C LYS A 290 -27.83 -29.64 -4.98
N LYS A 291 -27.11 -29.05 -5.94
CA LYS A 291 -27.15 -27.61 -6.23
C LYS A 291 -28.50 -27.25 -6.87
N ILE A 292 -29.19 -26.28 -6.29
CA ILE A 292 -30.47 -25.75 -6.76
C ILE A 292 -30.27 -24.45 -7.54
N SER A 293 -29.46 -23.53 -7.02
CA SER A 293 -29.14 -22.27 -7.69
C SER A 293 -27.77 -21.74 -7.30
N SER A 294 -27.30 -20.75 -8.07
CA SER A 294 -26.00 -20.08 -7.90
C SER A 294 -26.20 -18.60 -8.11
N LYS A 295 -25.59 -17.76 -7.28
CA LYS A 295 -25.41 -16.34 -7.59
C LYS A 295 -24.08 -15.83 -7.06
N THR A 296 -23.52 -14.85 -7.75
CA THR A 296 -22.37 -14.11 -7.23
C THR A 296 -22.87 -13.12 -6.20
N VAL A 297 -22.25 -13.13 -5.03
CA VAL A 297 -22.50 -12.16 -3.95
C VAL A 297 -21.20 -11.52 -3.53
N THR A 298 -21.28 -10.29 -3.04
CA THR A 298 -20.16 -9.68 -2.33
C THR A 298 -20.24 -10.11 -0.87
N THR A 299 -19.19 -10.73 -0.36
CA THR A 299 -19.03 -11.07 1.06
C THR A 299 -17.79 -10.38 1.61
N PHE A 300 -17.70 -10.23 2.92
CA PHE A 300 -16.54 -9.62 3.56
C PHE A 300 -15.71 -10.73 4.21
N VAL A 301 -14.45 -10.84 3.82
CA VAL A 301 -13.47 -11.71 4.50
C VAL A 301 -12.85 -10.91 5.62
N GLU A 302 -13.04 -11.38 6.84
CA GLU A 302 -12.34 -10.92 8.03
C GLU A 302 -10.87 -11.33 7.93
N THR A 303 -9.99 -10.33 7.86
CA THR A 303 -8.55 -10.50 8.03
C THR A 303 -8.19 -9.91 9.39
N LYS A 304 -7.79 -10.77 10.32
CA LYS A 304 -7.29 -10.32 11.63
C LYS A 304 -5.85 -9.88 11.45
N VAL A 305 -5.59 -8.58 11.56
CA VAL A 305 -4.23 -8.04 11.61
C VAL A 305 -3.81 -8.01 13.07
N LEU A 306 -2.69 -8.67 13.36
CA LEU A 306 -2.05 -8.60 14.66
C LEU A 306 -1.51 -7.17 14.86
N VAL A 307 -2.05 -6.48 15.85
CA VAL A 307 -1.61 -5.15 16.29
C VAL A 307 -0.96 -5.36 17.66
N ASN A 308 0.36 -5.43 17.69
CA ASN A 308 1.10 -5.44 18.95
C ASN A 308 1.23 -3.98 19.43
N PRO A 309 0.81 -3.67 20.67
CA PRO A 309 1.09 -2.38 21.30
C PRO A 309 2.58 -2.11 21.44
#